data_AF-A0A6P3UYT6-F1
#
_entry.id   AF-A0A6P3UYT6-F1
#
_cell.length_a   1.000
_cell.length_b   1.000
_cell.length_c   1.000
_cell.angle_alpha   90.00
_cell.angle_beta   90.00
_cell.angle_gamma   90.00
#
_symmetry.space_group_name_H-M   'P 1'
#
loop_
_entity.id
_entity.type
_entity.pdbx_description
1 polymer ?
#
loop_
_entity_poly.entity_id
_entity_poly.type
_entity_poly.pdbx_seq_one_letter_code
_entity_poly.pdbx_strand_id
1 'polypeptide(L)'
;MYNVYEQLSIKDIANWVASGAIIFGGIIPYVPQYREIKRRDSAEGFSLYVCFTLLIANTLRIFFWFGKHYEIPLLLQSICMIVTMFIMIKLCINVQSRNQVIKVRERVFSDFDANFFWKWTDFQSYLDFMLLFAVLIGILTYLLVDVPIFVETIGLLAVLTEAMLGIPQFLRNFFNKSTNGMSIVMVAMWTLGDAFKTCYFVIREAPIQFEVCGTLQVIIDIAILTQVYIYQNKTTIHTRVPVRVD
;
A
#
# COMPACT_ATOMS: atom_id res chain seq x y z
N MET A 1 -12.78 9.37 -42.49
CA MET A 1 -11.38 8.92 -42.28
C MET A 1 -10.70 9.72 -41.18
N TYR A 2 -10.71 11.06 -41.22
CA TYR A 2 -10.11 11.94 -40.19
C TYR A 2 -10.63 11.67 -38.75
N ASN A 3 -11.96 11.62 -38.55
CA ASN A 3 -12.57 11.35 -37.24
C ASN A 3 -12.20 9.99 -36.63
N VAL A 4 -11.88 8.98 -37.46
CA VAL A 4 -11.50 7.65 -36.98
C VAL A 4 -10.04 7.66 -36.50
N TYR A 5 -9.14 8.32 -37.23
CA TYR A 5 -7.75 8.49 -36.80
C TYR A 5 -7.62 9.35 -35.55
N GLU A 6 -8.41 10.42 -35.46
CA GLU A 6 -8.43 11.32 -34.30
C GLU A 6 -9.01 10.60 -33.06
N GLN A 7 -10.08 9.82 -33.22
CA GLN A 7 -10.64 9.02 -32.14
C GLN A 7 -9.72 7.88 -31.70
N LEU A 8 -8.95 7.27 -32.63
CA LEU A 8 -7.94 6.26 -32.30
C LEU A 8 -6.80 6.90 -31.49
N SER A 9 -6.29 8.04 -31.95
CA SER A 9 -5.22 8.80 -31.28
C SER A 9 -5.60 9.21 -29.85
N ILE A 10 -6.82 9.73 -29.64
CA ILE A 10 -7.29 10.12 -28.30
C ILE A 10 -7.40 8.92 -27.37
N LYS A 11 -7.93 7.78 -27.85
CA LYS A 11 -8.04 6.55 -27.06
C LYS A 11 -6.67 6.00 -26.69
N ASP A 12 -5.72 6.02 -27.61
CA ASP A 12 -4.36 5.54 -27.38
C ASP A 12 -3.68 6.42 -26.32
N ILE A 13 -3.74 7.74 -26.46
CA ILE A 13 -3.22 8.68 -25.47
C ILE A 13 -3.86 8.43 -24.09
N ALA A 14 -5.19 8.28 -24.04
CA ALA A 14 -5.89 7.99 -22.79
C ALA A 14 -5.43 6.67 -22.16
N ASN A 15 -5.20 5.63 -22.96
CA ASN A 15 -4.69 4.34 -22.50
C ASN A 15 -3.25 4.43 -21.96
N TRP A 16 -2.39 5.19 -22.63
CA TRP A 16 -1.01 5.45 -22.16
C TRP A 16 -1.01 6.21 -20.84
N VAL A 17 -1.83 7.27 -20.73
CA VAL A 17 -1.98 8.05 -19.50
C VAL A 17 -2.53 7.17 -18.37
N ALA A 18 -3.58 6.38 -18.64
CA ALA A 18 -4.15 5.48 -17.64
C ALA A 18 -3.13 4.43 -17.18
N SER A 19 -2.37 3.83 -18.10
CA SER A 19 -1.32 2.87 -17.76
C SER A 19 -0.21 3.50 -16.93
N GLY A 20 0.22 4.73 -17.28
CA GLY A 20 1.18 5.48 -16.49
C GLY A 20 0.66 5.80 -15.08
N ALA A 21 -0.60 6.22 -14.98
CA ALA A 21 -1.27 6.47 -13.71
C ALA A 21 -1.36 5.19 -12.85
N ILE A 22 -1.62 4.03 -13.45
CA ILE A 22 -1.63 2.75 -12.75
C ILE A 22 -0.23 2.38 -12.24
N ILE A 23 0.80 2.53 -13.07
CA ILE A 23 2.18 2.16 -12.70
C ILE A 23 2.68 3.01 -11.53
N PHE A 24 2.48 4.33 -11.58
CA PHE A 24 3.07 5.27 -10.63
C PHE A 24 2.12 5.76 -9.54
N GLY A 25 0.81 5.59 -9.70
CA GLY A 25 -0.20 6.16 -8.81
C GLY A 25 -0.01 5.76 -7.36
N GLY A 26 0.26 4.49 -7.10
CA GLY A 26 0.54 3.97 -5.75
C GLY A 26 1.83 4.50 -5.13
N ILE A 27 2.77 5.03 -5.92
CA ILE A 27 4.08 5.52 -5.46
C ILE A 27 3.99 6.99 -5.02
N ILE A 28 3.10 7.76 -5.66
CA ILE A 28 2.95 9.20 -5.45
C ILE A 28 2.85 9.58 -3.95
N PRO A 29 2.05 8.89 -3.10
CA PRO A 29 1.95 9.21 -1.69
C PRO A 29 3.27 9.05 -0.89
N TYR A 30 4.18 8.20 -1.35
CA TYR A 30 5.46 7.95 -0.66
C TYR A 30 6.52 9.00 -0.95
N VAL A 31 6.38 9.77 -2.02
CA VAL A 31 7.29 10.88 -2.35
C VAL A 31 7.27 11.99 -1.28
N PRO A 32 6.10 12.58 -0.89
CA PRO A 32 6.07 13.55 0.19
C PRO A 32 6.47 12.91 1.53
N GLN A 33 6.11 11.65 1.79
CA GLN A 33 6.51 10.94 3.01
C GLN A 33 8.04 10.82 3.13
N TYR A 34 8.71 10.44 2.03
CA TYR A 34 10.17 10.39 1.96
C TYR A 34 10.79 11.74 2.29
N ARG A 35 10.27 12.82 1.66
CA ARG A 35 10.75 14.19 1.87
C ARG A 35 10.55 14.63 3.32
N GLU A 36 9.43 14.27 3.93
CA GLU A 36 9.12 14.60 5.32
C GLU A 36 10.08 13.90 6.29
N ILE A 37 10.29 12.60 6.16
CA ILE A 37 11.23 11.84 7.01
C ILE A 37 12.64 12.41 6.88
N LYS A 38 13.09 12.70 5.66
CA LYS A 38 14.40 13.30 5.41
C LYS A 38 14.54 14.72 5.98
N ARG A 39 13.46 15.52 5.93
CA ARG A 39 13.46 16.90 6.46
C ARG A 39 13.43 16.95 7.98
N ARG A 40 12.60 16.10 8.60
CA ARG A 40 12.50 16.00 10.06
C ARG A 40 13.68 15.28 10.68
N ASP A 41 14.48 14.60 9.85
CA ASP A 41 15.49 13.64 10.27
C ASP A 41 14.91 12.70 11.33
N SER A 42 13.68 12.22 11.13
CA SER A 42 13.00 11.29 12.04
C SER A 42 12.02 10.43 11.24
N ALA A 43 12.04 9.13 11.50
CA ALA A 43 11.09 8.17 10.94
C ALA A 43 9.85 7.97 11.85
N GLU A 44 9.75 8.70 12.97
CA GLU A 44 8.61 8.63 13.87
C GLU A 44 7.33 9.03 13.13
N GLY A 45 6.36 8.11 13.08
CA GLY A 45 5.07 8.29 12.40
C GLY A 45 4.91 7.47 11.10
N PHE A 46 6.00 6.95 10.52
CA PHE A 46 5.91 6.00 9.42
C PHE A 46 6.18 4.57 9.90
N SER A 47 5.26 3.65 9.58
CA SER A 47 5.39 2.26 10.01
C SER A 47 6.10 1.41 8.95
N LEU A 48 7.23 0.79 9.33
CA LEU A 48 7.92 -0.18 8.48
C LEU A 48 7.04 -1.38 8.10
N TYR A 49 6.00 -1.68 8.89
CA TYR A 49 5.04 -2.73 8.55
C TYR A 49 4.17 -2.38 7.33
N VAL A 50 4.01 -1.10 6.99
CA VAL A 50 3.37 -0.72 5.72
C VAL A 50 4.25 -1.18 4.55
N CYS A 51 5.56 -0.97 4.66
CA CYS A 51 6.51 -1.48 3.67
C CYS A 51 6.50 -3.01 3.61
N PHE A 52 6.42 -3.70 4.76
CA PHE A 52 6.28 -5.16 4.81
C PHE A 52 5.07 -5.65 4.01
N THR A 53 3.89 -5.15 4.35
CA THR A 53 2.63 -5.54 3.73
C THR A 53 2.66 -5.33 2.22
N LEU A 54 3.19 -4.18 1.76
CA LEU A 54 3.31 -3.90 0.34
C LEU A 54 4.38 -4.75 -0.36
N LEU A 55 5.50 -5.05 0.29
CA LEU A 55 6.51 -5.94 -0.27
C LEU A 55 5.96 -7.36 -0.46
N ILE A 56 5.26 -7.89 0.54
CA ILE A 56 4.61 -9.20 0.46
C ILE A 56 3.53 -9.21 -0.64
N ALA A 57 2.60 -8.25 -0.61
CA ALA A 57 1.52 -8.15 -1.59
C ALA A 57 2.04 -8.10 -3.04
N ASN A 58 3.02 -7.23 -3.32
CA ASN A 58 3.53 -7.06 -4.68
C ASN A 58 4.45 -8.21 -5.12
N THR A 59 5.14 -8.86 -4.19
CA THR A 59 5.90 -10.09 -4.51
C THR A 59 4.95 -11.22 -4.89
N LEU A 60 3.91 -11.48 -4.09
CA LEU A 60 2.87 -12.47 -4.40
C LEU A 60 2.18 -12.17 -5.73
N ARG A 61 1.92 -10.88 -6.02
CA ARG A 61 1.29 -10.46 -7.26
C ARG A 61 2.16 -10.77 -8.49
N ILE A 62 3.48 -10.58 -8.42
CA ILE A 62 4.41 -10.99 -9.49
C ILE A 62 4.32 -12.50 -9.73
N PHE A 63 4.27 -13.31 -8.68
CA PHE A 63 4.12 -14.77 -8.82
C PHE A 63 2.73 -15.19 -9.34
N PHE A 64 1.67 -14.48 -8.95
CA PHE A 64 0.34 -14.67 -9.50
C PHE A 64 0.32 -14.49 -11.02
N TRP A 65 1.06 -13.49 -11.53
CA TRP A 65 1.13 -13.22 -12.97
C TRP A 65 1.64 -14.40 -13.80
N PHE A 66 2.55 -15.21 -13.26
CA PHE A 66 3.05 -16.41 -13.94
C PHE A 66 2.01 -17.53 -14.05
N GLY A 67 1.08 -17.62 -13.09
CA GLY A 67 -0.04 -18.57 -13.17
C GLY A 67 -1.22 -18.03 -13.97
N LYS A 68 -1.47 -16.72 -13.90
CA LYS A 68 -2.57 -16.06 -14.60
C LYS A 68 -2.13 -14.67 -15.06
N HIS A 69 -1.84 -14.55 -16.35
CA HIS A 69 -1.41 -13.29 -16.93
C HIS A 69 -2.53 -12.24 -16.85
N TYR A 70 -2.16 -11.08 -16.32
CA TYR A 70 -2.95 -9.86 -16.32
C TYR A 70 -2.13 -8.71 -16.93
N GLU A 71 -2.75 -7.56 -17.13
CA GLU A 71 -2.16 -6.38 -17.79
C GLU A 71 -0.75 -6.01 -17.29
N ILE A 72 0.19 -5.80 -18.22
CA ILE A 72 1.60 -5.46 -17.94
C ILE A 72 1.75 -4.20 -17.06
N PRO A 73 0.95 -3.12 -17.20
CA PRO A 73 1.00 -1.98 -16.28
C PRO A 73 0.88 -2.35 -14.80
N LEU A 74 0.09 -3.37 -14.45
CA LEU A 74 -0.07 -3.83 -13.07
C LEU A 74 1.14 -4.62 -12.57
N LEU A 75 1.82 -5.33 -13.48
CA LEU A 75 3.08 -5.99 -13.17
C LEU A 75 4.18 -4.96 -12.92
N LEU A 76 4.29 -3.95 -13.80
CA LEU A 76 5.23 -2.84 -13.63
C LEU A 76 4.94 -2.04 -12.36
N GLN A 77 3.66 -1.78 -12.05
CA GLN A 77 3.26 -1.18 -10.76
C GLN A 77 3.86 -1.96 -9.58
N SER A 78 3.77 -3.29 -9.61
CA SER A 78 4.25 -4.15 -8.53
C SER A 78 5.77 -4.05 -8.34
N ILE A 79 6.52 -4.06 -9.45
CA ILE A 79 7.97 -3.89 -9.46
C ILE A 79 8.36 -2.51 -8.92
N CYS A 80 7.75 -1.44 -9.42
CA CYS A 80 8.05 -0.08 -8.99
C CYS A 80 7.67 0.14 -7.50
N MET A 81 6.60 -0.49 -7.03
CA MET A 81 6.19 -0.46 -5.63
C MET A 81 7.21 -1.17 -4.72
N ILE A 82 7.71 -2.35 -5.11
CA ILE A 82 8.76 -3.07 -4.36
C ILE A 82 10.01 -2.20 -4.22
N VAL A 83 10.49 -1.62 -5.33
CA VAL A 83 11.65 -0.71 -5.32
C VAL A 83 11.42 0.47 -4.38
N THR A 84 10.24 1.10 -4.46
CA THR A 84 9.87 2.22 -3.58
C THR A 84 9.89 1.82 -2.11
N MET A 85 9.33 0.65 -1.76
CA MET A 85 9.30 0.18 -0.38
C MET A 85 10.71 -0.08 0.17
N PHE A 86 11.62 -0.65 -0.63
CA PHE A 86 13.01 -0.78 -0.23
C PHE A 86 13.71 0.58 -0.04
N ILE A 87 13.44 1.57 -0.90
CA ILE A 87 13.95 2.94 -0.73
C ILE A 87 13.44 3.54 0.59
N MET A 88 12.16 3.36 0.91
CA MET A 88 11.56 3.84 2.15
C MET A 88 12.18 3.16 3.38
N ILE A 89 12.35 1.84 3.37
CA ILE A 89 13.00 1.09 4.45
C ILE A 89 14.43 1.60 4.65
N LYS A 90 15.22 1.71 3.57
CA LYS A 90 16.59 2.21 3.63
C LYS A 90 16.67 3.61 4.22
N LEU A 91 15.76 4.50 3.84
CA LEU A 91 15.68 5.84 4.44
C LEU A 91 15.41 5.76 5.94
N CYS A 92 14.39 5.01 6.35
CA CYS A 92 13.98 4.91 7.74
C CYS A 92 15.08 4.33 8.63
N ILE A 93 15.81 3.33 8.15
CA ILE A 93 16.95 2.73 8.86
C ILE A 93 18.09 3.73 8.98
N ASN A 94 18.45 4.41 7.90
CA ASN A 94 19.54 5.39 7.91
C ASN A 94 19.29 6.54 8.90
N VAL A 95 18.05 7.04 8.95
CA VAL A 95 17.65 8.09 9.89
C VAL A 95 17.65 7.57 11.34
N GLN A 96 17.07 6.39 11.58
CA GLN A 96 17.08 5.79 12.92
C GLN A 96 18.50 5.53 13.42
N SER A 97 19.38 4.97 12.59
CA SER A 97 20.78 4.70 12.95
C SER A 97 21.56 5.99 13.29
N ARG A 98 21.29 7.10 12.62
CA ARG A 98 21.93 8.41 12.91
C ARG A 98 21.47 9.01 14.25
N ASN A 99 20.21 8.84 14.59
CA ASN A 99 19.61 9.42 15.79
C ASN A 99 19.77 8.56 17.05
N GLN A 100 20.22 7.31 16.91
CA GLN A 100 20.46 6.46 18.06
C GLN A 100 21.75 6.85 18.79
N VAL A 101 21.57 7.62 19.87
CA VAL A 101 22.65 8.06 20.78
C VAL A 101 23.22 6.90 21.61
N ILE A 102 22.44 5.84 21.83
CA ILE A 102 22.84 4.62 22.54
C ILE A 102 22.87 3.48 21.53
N LYS A 103 23.97 2.72 21.47
CA LYS A 103 24.06 1.48 20.68
C LYS A 103 23.05 0.46 21.24
N VAL A 104 21.86 0.42 20.67
CA VAL A 104 20.93 -0.70 20.87
C VAL A 104 21.57 -1.96 20.30
N ARG A 105 21.34 -3.12 20.91
CA ARG A 105 21.78 -4.42 20.38
C ARG A 105 21.41 -4.51 18.90
N GLU A 106 22.39 -4.75 18.04
CA GLU A 106 22.17 -4.98 16.61
C GLU A 106 21.16 -6.12 16.45
N ARG A 107 20.13 -5.88 15.64
CA ARG A 107 19.07 -6.84 15.37
C ARG A 107 19.15 -7.21 13.91
N VAL A 108 19.44 -8.48 13.65
CA VAL A 108 19.65 -9.03 12.32
C VAL A 108 18.65 -10.13 12.03
N PHE A 109 18.44 -10.43 10.75
CA PHE A 109 17.52 -11.48 10.31
C PHE A 109 17.85 -12.84 10.95
N SER A 110 19.14 -13.15 11.12
CA SER A 110 19.63 -14.41 11.70
C SER A 110 19.42 -14.54 13.22
N ASP A 111 18.87 -13.55 13.91
CA ASP A 111 18.58 -13.64 15.35
C ASP A 111 17.40 -14.59 15.66
N PHE A 112 16.55 -14.91 14.67
CA PHE A 112 15.37 -15.79 14.77
C PHE A 112 14.41 -15.49 15.95
N ASP A 113 14.42 -14.25 16.46
CA ASP A 113 13.52 -13.82 17.53
C ASP A 113 12.25 -13.21 16.93
N ALA A 114 11.15 -13.97 16.98
CA ALA A 114 9.86 -13.58 16.42
C ALA A 114 9.30 -12.28 17.05
N ASN A 115 9.70 -11.92 18.28
CA ASN A 115 9.24 -10.68 18.93
C ASN A 115 9.76 -9.42 18.21
N PHE A 116 10.86 -9.55 17.48
CA PHE A 116 11.51 -8.48 16.72
C PHE A 116 11.36 -8.64 15.21
N PHE A 117 10.39 -9.44 14.77
CA PHE A 117 10.09 -9.61 13.35
C PHE A 117 9.85 -8.25 12.68
N TRP A 118 10.56 -8.01 11.58
CA TRP A 118 10.51 -6.76 10.80
C TRP A 118 10.94 -5.49 11.55
N LYS A 119 11.80 -5.64 12.57
CA LYS A 119 12.39 -4.54 13.35
C LYS A 119 13.93 -4.60 13.34
N TRP A 120 14.52 -5.02 12.23
CA TRP A 120 15.97 -5.12 12.07
C TRP A 120 16.62 -3.75 11.96
N THR A 121 17.87 -3.66 12.43
CA THR A 121 18.65 -2.42 12.47
C THR A 121 19.42 -2.14 11.19
N ASP A 122 19.56 -3.15 10.32
CA ASP A 122 20.29 -3.07 9.07
C ASP A 122 19.37 -3.32 7.86
N PHE A 123 19.70 -2.72 6.72
CA PHE A 123 18.91 -2.86 5.50
C PHE A 123 19.04 -4.26 4.86
N GLN A 124 20.17 -4.94 5.06
CA GLN A 124 20.46 -6.24 4.45
C GLN A 124 19.48 -7.31 4.94
N SER A 125 19.18 -7.33 6.24
CA SER A 125 18.19 -8.25 6.84
C SER A 125 16.81 -8.20 6.16
N TYR A 126 16.36 -7.02 5.72
CA TYR A 126 15.09 -6.88 4.98
C TYR A 126 15.18 -7.44 3.56
N LEU A 127 16.33 -7.25 2.88
CA LEU A 127 16.58 -7.84 1.56
C LEU A 127 16.65 -9.36 1.64
N ASP A 128 17.40 -9.90 2.61
CA ASP A 128 17.58 -11.35 2.80
C ASP A 128 16.24 -12.03 3.09
N PHE A 129 15.42 -11.46 3.97
CA PHE A 129 14.08 -11.97 4.23
C PHE A 129 13.21 -11.97 2.97
N MET A 130 13.20 -10.86 2.22
CA MET A 130 12.37 -10.76 1.01
C MET A 130 12.86 -11.69 -0.10
N LEU A 131 14.17 -11.89 -0.22
CA LEU A 131 14.76 -12.87 -1.14
C LEU A 131 14.36 -14.29 -0.75
N LEU A 132 14.47 -14.66 0.53
CA LEU A 132 14.04 -15.95 1.04
C LEU A 132 12.54 -16.18 0.75
N PHE A 133 11.70 -15.19 1.07
CA PHE A 133 10.27 -15.25 0.78
C PHE A 133 9.99 -15.45 -0.71
N ALA A 134 10.65 -14.68 -1.59
CA ALA A 134 10.51 -14.78 -3.04
C ALA A 134 10.98 -16.14 -3.58
N VAL A 135 12.06 -16.70 -3.07
CA VAL A 135 12.56 -18.03 -3.47
C VAL A 135 11.57 -19.12 -3.03
N LEU A 136 11.11 -19.09 -1.77
CA LEU A 136 10.18 -20.08 -1.25
C LEU A 136 8.86 -20.07 -2.03
N ILE A 137 8.29 -18.89 -2.24
CA ILE A 137 7.05 -18.77 -3.00
C ILE A 137 7.27 -19.08 -4.49
N GLY A 138 8.43 -18.73 -5.05
CA GLY A 138 8.78 -19.06 -6.43
C GLY A 138 8.89 -20.56 -6.68
N ILE A 139 9.53 -21.30 -5.76
CA ILE A 139 9.56 -22.76 -5.80
C ILE A 139 8.15 -23.33 -5.69
N LEU A 140 7.36 -22.85 -4.73
CA LEU A 140 5.98 -23.31 -4.55
C LEU A 140 5.12 -23.05 -5.80
N THR A 141 5.24 -21.85 -6.39
CA THR A 141 4.55 -21.48 -7.62
C THR A 141 5.01 -22.34 -8.78
N TYR A 142 6.31 -22.56 -8.96
CA TYR A 142 6.82 -23.43 -10.03
C TYR A 142 6.24 -24.85 -9.93
N LEU A 143 6.15 -25.41 -8.73
CA LEU A 143 5.63 -26.77 -8.51
C LEU A 143 4.10 -26.88 -8.64
N LEU A 144 3.36 -25.81 -8.35
CA LEU A 144 1.90 -25.82 -8.23
C LEU A 144 1.18 -24.93 -9.25
N VAL A 145 1.88 -24.40 -10.26
CA VAL A 145 1.29 -23.47 -11.25
C VAL A 145 0.12 -24.09 -12.00
N ASP A 146 0.17 -25.40 -12.27
CA ASP A 146 -0.89 -26.14 -12.96
C ASP A 146 -2.12 -26.42 -12.07
N VAL A 147 -2.06 -26.08 -10.76
CA VAL A 147 -3.17 -26.26 -9.81
C VAL A 147 -3.95 -24.94 -9.72
N PRO A 148 -5.17 -24.84 -10.31
CA PRO A 148 -5.88 -23.56 -10.41
C PRO A 148 -6.21 -22.97 -9.03
N ILE A 149 -6.60 -23.82 -8.07
CA ILE A 149 -6.93 -23.38 -6.70
C ILE A 149 -5.73 -22.68 -6.05
N PHE A 150 -4.51 -23.18 -6.29
CA PHE A 150 -3.30 -22.57 -5.77
C PHE A 150 -3.07 -21.18 -6.39
N VAL A 151 -3.13 -21.08 -7.73
CA VAL A 151 -2.94 -19.80 -8.44
C VAL A 151 -3.97 -18.76 -8.00
N GLU A 152 -5.25 -19.13 -7.92
CA GLU A 152 -6.32 -18.23 -7.48
C GLU A 152 -6.14 -17.79 -6.02
N THR A 153 -5.61 -18.67 -5.16
CA THR A 153 -5.29 -18.35 -3.75
C THR A 153 -4.12 -17.37 -3.65
N ILE A 154 -3.05 -17.57 -4.42
CA ILE A 154 -1.92 -16.62 -4.46
C ILE A 154 -2.39 -15.24 -4.92
N GLY A 155 -3.21 -15.20 -5.98
CA GLY A 155 -3.82 -13.97 -6.46
C GLY A 155 -4.63 -13.28 -5.37
N LEU A 156 -5.53 -14.01 -4.70
CA LEU A 156 -6.35 -13.48 -3.62
C LEU A 156 -5.50 -12.93 -2.47
N LEU A 157 -4.51 -13.69 -1.98
CA LEU A 157 -3.62 -13.26 -0.91
C LEU A 157 -2.85 -12.00 -1.30
N ALA A 158 -2.36 -11.91 -2.54
CA ALA A 158 -1.63 -10.76 -3.04
C ALA A 158 -2.46 -9.48 -2.97
N VAL A 159 -3.66 -9.48 -3.57
CA VAL A 159 -4.50 -8.28 -3.63
C VAL A 159 -5.23 -7.99 -2.32
N LEU A 160 -5.56 -9.01 -1.53
CA LEU A 160 -6.21 -8.83 -0.22
C LEU A 160 -5.23 -8.20 0.79
N THR A 161 -3.96 -8.63 0.77
CA THR A 161 -2.92 -8.04 1.62
C THR A 161 -2.78 -6.53 1.34
N GLU A 162 -2.85 -6.11 0.08
CA GLU A 162 -2.88 -4.69 -0.28
C GLU A 162 -4.19 -4.02 0.15
N ALA A 163 -5.34 -4.69 -0.03
CA ALA A 163 -6.63 -4.13 0.32
C ALA A 163 -6.79 -3.82 1.81
N MET A 164 -6.06 -4.54 2.66
CA MET A 164 -6.10 -4.35 4.11
C MET A 164 -5.30 -3.14 4.62
N LEU A 165 -4.59 -2.40 3.76
CA LEU A 165 -3.77 -1.25 4.20
C LEU A 165 -4.56 -0.14 4.89
N GLY A 166 -5.81 0.08 4.51
CA GLY A 166 -6.69 1.08 5.14
C GLY A 166 -7.29 0.64 6.48
N ILE A 167 -7.32 -0.67 6.78
CA ILE A 167 -7.99 -1.23 7.97
C ILE A 167 -7.41 -0.69 9.29
N PRO A 168 -6.08 -0.62 9.50
CA PRO A 168 -5.54 -0.08 10.75
C PRO A 168 -6.02 1.34 11.04
N GLN A 169 -6.14 2.18 10.01
CA GLN A 169 -6.64 3.55 10.16
C GLN A 169 -8.13 3.55 10.52
N PHE A 170 -8.93 2.75 9.82
CA PHE A 170 -10.35 2.57 10.14
C PHE A 170 -10.57 2.13 11.60
N LEU A 171 -9.80 1.14 12.06
CA LEU A 171 -9.87 0.63 13.43
C LEU A 171 -9.42 1.69 14.44
N ARG A 172 -8.32 2.40 14.19
CA ARG A 172 -7.83 3.46 15.07
C ARG A 172 -8.88 4.55 15.28
N ASN A 173 -9.54 4.99 14.20
CA ASN A 173 -10.63 5.95 14.31
C ASN A 173 -11.80 5.38 15.11
N PHE A 174 -12.17 4.12 14.86
CA PHE A 174 -13.28 3.47 15.54
C PHE A 174 -13.05 3.33 17.04
N PHE A 175 -11.86 2.94 17.47
CA PHE A 175 -11.53 2.80 18.89
C PHE A 175 -11.37 4.15 19.57
N ASN A 176 -10.68 5.11 18.94
CA ASN A 176 -10.44 6.42 19.53
C ASN A 176 -11.66 7.35 19.46
N LYS A 177 -12.66 7.01 18.65
CA LYS A 177 -13.83 7.86 18.33
C LYS A 177 -13.43 9.28 17.89
N SER A 178 -12.27 9.40 17.25
CA SER A 178 -11.67 10.66 16.81
C SER A 178 -10.82 10.42 15.57
N THR A 179 -10.83 11.39 14.66
CA THR A 179 -9.94 11.44 13.49
C THR A 179 -8.87 12.53 13.62
N ASN A 180 -8.60 13.00 14.85
CA ASN A 180 -7.59 14.02 15.09
C ASN A 180 -6.19 13.54 14.69
N GLY A 181 -5.47 14.38 13.94
CA GLY A 181 -4.13 14.06 13.42
C GLY A 181 -4.11 13.27 12.11
N MET A 182 -5.27 12.95 11.52
CA MET A 182 -5.37 12.34 10.19
C MET A 182 -5.50 13.40 9.10
N SER A 183 -4.79 13.23 7.99
CA SER A 183 -4.97 14.05 6.78
C SER A 183 -6.17 13.58 5.96
N ILE A 184 -7.26 14.34 6.00
CA ILE A 184 -8.48 14.05 5.23
C ILE A 184 -8.21 14.09 3.72
N VAL A 185 -7.37 15.03 3.29
CA VAL A 185 -6.96 15.18 1.88
C VAL A 185 -6.26 13.93 1.37
N MET A 186 -5.40 13.32 2.21
CA MET A 186 -4.72 12.08 1.86
C MET A 186 -5.71 10.93 1.64
N VAL A 187 -6.67 10.76 2.55
CA VAL A 187 -7.69 9.70 2.43
C VAL A 187 -8.55 9.92 1.19
N ALA A 188 -8.94 11.16 0.87
CA ALA A 188 -9.69 11.45 -0.34
C ALA A 188 -8.90 11.12 -1.62
N MET A 189 -7.59 11.36 -1.63
CA MET A 189 -6.72 10.95 -2.75
C MET A 189 -6.60 9.43 -2.87
N TRP A 190 -6.55 8.70 -1.75
CA TRP A 190 -6.61 7.23 -1.76
C TRP A 190 -7.91 6.75 -2.38
N THR A 191 -9.05 7.30 -1.94
CA THR A 191 -10.37 6.90 -2.46
C THR A 191 -10.46 7.12 -3.96
N LEU A 192 -9.99 8.27 -4.44
CA LEU A 192 -9.97 8.59 -5.87
C LEU A 192 -9.04 7.64 -6.65
N GLY A 193 -7.85 7.37 -6.12
CA GLY A 193 -6.89 6.45 -6.72
C GLY A 193 -7.42 5.02 -6.80
N ASP A 194 -8.00 4.52 -5.72
CA ASP A 194 -8.53 3.16 -5.63
C ASP A 194 -9.81 3.00 -6.47
N ALA A 195 -10.66 4.04 -6.55
CA ALA A 195 -11.79 4.05 -7.46
C ALA A 195 -11.33 4.02 -8.93
N PHE A 196 -10.35 4.84 -9.29
CA PHE A 196 -9.76 4.83 -10.63
C PHE A 196 -9.15 3.46 -10.97
N LYS A 197 -8.38 2.88 -10.05
CA LYS A 197 -7.76 1.56 -10.19
C LYS A 197 -8.81 0.45 -10.34
N THR A 198 -9.88 0.51 -9.57
CA THR A 198 -11.00 -0.45 -9.64
C THR A 198 -11.72 -0.36 -10.99
N CYS A 199 -12.01 0.84 -11.47
CA CYS A 199 -12.55 1.04 -12.82
C CYS A 199 -11.60 0.48 -13.89
N TYR A 200 -10.29 0.68 -13.74
CA TYR A 200 -9.30 0.12 -14.65
C TYR A 200 -9.35 -1.42 -14.67
N PHE A 201 -9.50 -2.08 -13.52
CA PHE A 201 -9.64 -3.53 -13.44
C PHE A 201 -10.84 -4.05 -14.21
N VAL A 202 -12.01 -3.44 -14.00
CA VAL A 202 -13.26 -3.83 -14.67
C VAL A 202 -13.16 -3.59 -16.19
N ILE A 203 -12.62 -2.44 -16.61
CA ILE A 203 -12.49 -2.12 -18.05
C ILE A 203 -11.49 -3.04 -18.75
N ARG A 204 -10.46 -3.50 -18.03
CA ARG A 204 -9.40 -4.37 -18.57
C ARG A 204 -9.65 -5.85 -18.33
N GLU A 205 -10.83 -6.23 -17.83
CA GLU A 205 -11.19 -7.62 -17.52
C GLU A 205 -10.10 -8.32 -16.69
N ALA A 206 -9.57 -7.60 -15.70
CA ALA A 206 -8.54 -8.12 -14.82
C ALA A 206 -9.09 -9.32 -14.01
N PRO A 207 -8.23 -10.22 -13.49
CA PRO A 207 -8.69 -11.33 -12.65
C PRO A 207 -9.60 -10.84 -11.52
N ILE A 208 -10.69 -11.57 -11.27
CA ILE A 208 -11.78 -11.17 -10.35
C ILE A 208 -11.29 -10.75 -8.96
N GLN A 209 -10.17 -11.28 -8.49
CA GLN A 209 -9.55 -10.88 -7.22
C GLN A 209 -9.25 -9.38 -7.18
N PHE A 210 -8.74 -8.80 -8.29
CA PHE A 210 -8.45 -7.38 -8.39
C PHE A 210 -9.72 -6.53 -8.27
N GLU A 211 -10.80 -6.93 -8.93
CA GLU A 211 -12.08 -6.20 -8.87
C GLU A 211 -12.69 -6.25 -7.46
N VAL A 212 -12.73 -7.44 -6.85
CA VAL A 212 -13.30 -7.63 -5.51
C VAL A 212 -12.47 -6.88 -4.46
N CYS A 213 -11.15 -7.01 -4.49
CA CYS A 213 -10.27 -6.35 -3.52
C CYS A 213 -10.17 -4.85 -3.77
N GLY A 214 -10.20 -4.39 -5.02
CA GLY A 214 -10.26 -2.96 -5.35
C GLY A 214 -11.56 -2.32 -4.86
N THR A 215 -12.68 -3.01 -5.04
CA THR A 215 -13.97 -2.57 -4.47
C THR A 215 -13.92 -2.52 -2.95
N LEU A 216 -13.31 -3.52 -2.31
CA LEU A 216 -13.11 -3.53 -0.86
C LEU A 216 -12.27 -2.33 -0.38
N GLN A 217 -11.20 -1.96 -1.10
CA GLN A 217 -10.39 -0.77 -0.80
C GLN A 217 -11.24 0.51 -0.82
N VAL A 218 -12.01 0.72 -1.89
CA VAL A 218 -12.90 1.87 -2.02
C VAL A 218 -13.93 1.91 -0.88
N ILE A 219 -14.48 0.75 -0.48
CA ILE A 219 -15.41 0.66 0.65
C ILE A 219 -14.73 1.06 1.96
N ILE A 220 -13.52 0.56 2.24
CA ILE A 220 -12.77 0.90 3.45
C ILE A 220 -12.49 2.40 3.50
N ASP A 221 -12.09 2.98 2.39
CA ASP A 221 -11.81 4.41 2.27
C ASP A 221 -13.05 5.27 2.50
N ILE A 222 -14.18 4.91 1.90
CA ILE A 222 -15.47 5.58 2.15
C ILE A 222 -15.87 5.44 3.63
N ALA A 223 -15.60 4.28 4.24
CA ALA A 223 -15.89 4.07 5.65
C ALA A 223 -15.03 4.96 6.55
N ILE A 224 -13.75 5.17 6.21
CA ILE A 224 -12.86 6.13 6.89
C ILE A 224 -13.37 7.56 6.73
N LEU A 225 -13.74 7.98 5.51
CA LEU A 225 -14.30 9.32 5.26
C LEU A 225 -15.62 9.52 6.03
N THR A 226 -16.43 8.47 6.14
CA THR A 226 -17.65 8.49 6.96
C THR A 226 -17.33 8.70 8.45
N GLN A 227 -16.28 8.05 8.96
CA GLN A 227 -15.82 8.28 10.34
C GLN A 227 -15.37 9.73 10.55
N VAL A 228 -14.70 10.35 9.56
CA VAL A 228 -14.34 11.78 9.62
C VAL A 228 -15.58 12.64 9.80
N TYR A 229 -16.61 12.46 8.97
CA TYR A 229 -17.86 13.21 9.06
C TYR A 229 -18.55 13.05 10.42
N ILE A 230 -18.64 11.81 10.93
CA ILE A 230 -19.31 11.53 12.20
C ILE A 230 -18.55 12.10 13.41
N TYR A 231 -17.22 11.91 13.47
CA TYR A 231 -16.43 12.28 14.65
C TYR A 231 -16.08 13.77 14.71
N GLN A 232 -15.99 14.46 13.57
CA GLN A 232 -15.88 15.92 13.56
C GLN A 232 -17.12 16.59 14.16
N ASN A 233 -18.32 16.13 13.77
CA ASN A 233 -19.57 16.71 14.29
C ASN A 233 -19.72 16.54 15.82
N LYS A 234 -19.26 15.42 16.40
CA LYS A 234 -19.31 15.21 17.85
C LYS A 234 -18.38 16.15 18.63
N THR A 235 -17.23 16.49 18.07
CA THR A 235 -16.26 17.40 18.71
C THR A 235 -16.81 18.83 18.79
N THR A 236 -17.56 19.27 17.77
CA THR A 236 -18.18 20.60 17.71
C THR A 236 -19.37 20.76 18.65
N ILE A 237 -20.08 19.67 19.01
CA ILE A 237 -21.24 19.72 19.92
C ILE A 237 -20.78 19.89 21.37
N HIS A 238 -19.68 19.27 21.80
CA HIS A 238 -19.18 19.40 23.17
C HIS A 238 -18.60 20.78 23.51
N THR A 239 -18.08 21.53 22.54
CA THR A 239 -17.59 22.91 22.74
C THR A 239 -18.71 23.95 22.80
N ARG A 240 -19.95 23.59 22.47
CA ARG A 240 -21.12 24.50 22.52
C ARG A 240 -21.93 24.42 23.82
N VAL A 241 -21.42 23.77 24.86
CA VAL A 241 -21.99 23.96 26.20
C VAL A 241 -21.45 25.28 26.73
N PRO A 242 -22.28 26.33 26.89
CA PRO A 242 -21.80 27.58 27.47
C PRO A 242 -21.29 27.27 28.89
N VAL A 243 -20.05 27.65 29.17
CA VAL A 243 -19.57 27.79 30.54
C VAL A 243 -20.54 28.73 31.22
N ARG A 244 -21.34 28.20 32.16
CA ARG A 244 -22.19 29.02 33.02
C ARG A 244 -21.24 29.92 33.80
N VAL A 245 -21.29 31.21 33.51
CA VAL A 245 -20.61 32.22 34.32
C VAL A 245 -21.47 32.36 35.57
N ASP A 246 -21.12 31.58 36.59
CA ASP A 246 -21.59 31.79 37.96
C ASP A 246 -20.55 32.68 38.68
#